data_AF-A0A9D8TIP4-F1
#
_entry.id   AF-A0A9D8TIP4-F1
#
_cell.length_a   1.000
_cell.length_b   1.000
_cell.length_c   1.000
_cell.angle_alpha   90.00
_cell.angle_beta   90.00
_cell.angle_gamma   90.00
#
_symmetry.space_group_name_H-M   'P 1'
#
loop_
_entity.id
_entity.type
_entity.pdbx_description
1 polymer ?
#
loop_
_entity_poly.entity_id
_entity_poly.type
_entity_poly.pdbx_seq_one_letter_code
_entity_poly.pdbx_strand_id
1 'polypeptide(L)'
;MMKYFRKKIAIALIACLPFSVSSCDEDTINKVNEIAEYIMELLGMLGWDFENETTDIPDDGGSVFDDDEVLASSKSWESYFPPIGNQGEYGTCVTWATGYALKTALNKIDNNSLNVNTAANQSSPVDLWHLMGSDEKSTKCNGSNFDPAFKAMERSGVASMAEKPFTNMKMTCDGISGIGDSGNKLGSYRIIAYTKELSGSGSYGMTVANFKGYLDNVGPIAIGARLGDNFMNCNSSSVLNSDTYNYSGMHAYHAMVLVGYDDNRQAFRVRNSWGSDWGDNGSIWIGYNFFVNNFCFGAWVASNDATASAETTRSSSANDVKMEVLKDYKKADGKRVVEYNILNNGSSTISSNKEWSAVYLLFRKNRLSEKYLLFHDYYGTDCKKGAMTDYTNGLSFNGEANAVTNIDIAAGSSSAEALNGNKLVFEYSLPLDKNGNKLNGEFYMVLIADAFGNLDESDEKNNFCFLTGANGAALKIVDGEIQNMPSNFTEIRSLNNEKDLNNYSGVEVQNVLQKHLDKGLLQKLVSQSGLRNGYVAKSVK
;
A
#
# COMPACT_ATOMS: atom_id res chain seq x y z
N MET A 1 8.14 -12.21 27.79
CA MET A 1 9.32 -11.54 27.21
C MET A 1 9.64 -10.18 27.85
N MET A 2 8.63 -9.41 28.31
CA MET A 2 8.80 -8.10 29.00
C MET A 2 9.67 -8.10 30.28
N LYS A 3 9.64 -9.14 31.12
CA LYS A 3 10.50 -9.20 32.33
C LYS A 3 12.00 -9.42 32.03
N TYR A 4 12.32 -9.98 30.86
CA TYR A 4 13.70 -10.27 30.45
C TYR A 4 14.39 -9.02 29.87
N PHE A 5 13.61 -8.11 29.29
CA PHE A 5 14.07 -6.85 28.69
C PHE A 5 14.45 -5.81 29.76
N ARG A 6 13.63 -5.67 30.82
CA ARG A 6 13.95 -4.84 32.01
C ARG A 6 15.28 -5.21 32.67
N LYS A 7 15.65 -6.50 32.62
CA LYS A 7 16.89 -7.00 33.23
C LYS A 7 18.15 -6.66 32.43
N LYS A 8 18.09 -6.57 31.10
CA LYS A 8 19.27 -6.33 30.26
C LYS A 8 19.65 -4.85 30.12
N ILE A 9 18.66 -3.94 30.07
CA ILE A 9 18.92 -2.49 30.08
C ILE A 9 19.49 -2.05 31.44
N ALA A 10 18.97 -2.62 32.54
CA ALA A 10 19.54 -2.39 33.88
C ALA A 10 21.01 -2.85 33.97
N ILE A 11 21.37 -3.99 33.38
CA ILE A 11 22.75 -4.51 33.43
C ILE A 11 23.72 -3.68 32.55
N ALA A 12 23.27 -3.12 31.43
CA ALA A 12 24.12 -2.31 30.55
C ALA A 12 24.43 -0.91 31.13
N LEU A 13 23.52 -0.32 31.90
CA LEU A 13 23.71 1.00 32.52
C LEU A 13 24.45 0.95 33.87
N ILE A 14 24.42 -0.18 34.59
CA ILE A 14 25.18 -0.37 35.83
C ILE A 14 26.71 -0.41 35.58
N ALA A 15 27.15 -0.69 34.34
CA ALA A 15 28.57 -0.81 34.00
C ALA A 15 29.33 0.53 33.87
N CYS A 16 28.63 1.69 33.86
CA CYS A 16 29.26 3.00 33.62
C CYS A 16 29.19 3.99 34.79
N LEU A 17 28.76 3.56 35.99
CA LEU A 17 28.74 4.41 37.19
C LEU A 17 29.52 3.74 38.34
N PRO A 18 30.38 4.48 39.07
CA PRO A 18 31.08 3.91 40.21
C PRO A 18 30.16 3.94 41.43
N PHE A 19 29.22 3.00 41.51
CA PHE A 19 28.43 2.78 42.72
C PHE A 19 28.40 1.29 43.07
N SER A 20 29.17 0.94 44.10
CA SER A 20 28.97 -0.30 44.84
C SER A 20 27.71 -0.18 45.68
N VAL A 21 26.64 -0.91 45.33
CA VAL A 21 25.48 -1.07 46.23
C VAL A 21 24.86 -2.44 46.09
N SER A 22 24.68 -3.07 47.25
CA SER A 22 24.17 -4.41 47.45
C SER A 22 22.84 -4.35 48.21
N SER A 23 21.74 -4.06 47.53
CA SER A 23 20.36 -4.45 47.93
C SER A 23 19.37 -3.88 46.92
N CYS A 24 18.37 -4.68 46.54
CA CYS A 24 17.20 -4.19 45.81
C CYS A 24 16.26 -3.50 46.79
N ASP A 25 16.51 -2.24 47.10
CA ASP A 25 15.54 -1.41 47.83
C ASP A 25 14.57 -0.71 46.86
N GLU A 26 13.33 -0.52 47.31
CA GLU A 26 12.19 0.05 46.57
C GLU A 26 12.52 1.45 45.99
N ASP A 27 13.38 2.21 46.68
CA ASP A 27 13.94 3.48 46.21
C ASP A 27 14.79 3.37 44.93
N THR A 28 15.46 2.23 44.71
CA THR A 28 16.25 2.00 43.49
C THR A 28 15.34 1.69 42.30
N ILE A 29 14.24 0.96 42.55
CA ILE A 29 13.22 0.69 41.53
C ILE A 29 12.49 1.98 41.17
N ASN A 30 12.16 2.82 42.16
CA ASN A 30 11.54 4.12 41.93
C ASN A 30 12.47 5.06 41.16
N LYS A 31 13.78 5.11 41.47
CA LYS A 31 14.76 5.89 40.71
C LYS A 31 14.98 5.37 39.29
N VAL A 32 14.95 4.05 39.08
CA VAL A 32 15.03 3.46 37.72
C VAL A 32 13.78 3.76 36.91
N ASN A 33 12.59 3.76 37.55
CA ASN A 33 11.35 4.17 36.91
C ASN A 33 11.34 5.68 36.62
N GLU A 34 11.83 6.54 37.52
CA GLU A 34 12.01 7.97 37.26
C GLU A 34 13.00 8.23 36.13
N ILE A 35 14.10 7.47 36.04
CA ILE A 35 15.05 7.57 34.93
C ILE A 35 14.43 7.07 33.62
N ALA A 36 13.64 6.01 33.65
CA ALA A 36 12.91 5.53 32.47
C ALA A 36 11.84 6.53 32.03
N GLU A 37 11.06 7.09 32.94
CA GLU A 37 10.10 8.16 32.68
C GLU A 37 10.79 9.43 32.17
N TYR A 38 11.97 9.77 32.68
CA TYR A 38 12.77 10.89 32.20
C TYR A 38 13.36 10.65 30.80
N ILE A 39 13.79 9.43 30.49
CA ILE A 39 14.24 9.04 29.13
C ILE A 39 13.05 9.03 28.16
N MET A 40 11.89 8.58 28.60
CA MET A 40 10.63 8.62 27.83
C MET A 40 10.14 10.06 27.61
N GLU A 41 10.28 10.92 28.62
CA GLU A 41 10.02 12.35 28.53
C GLU A 41 11.02 13.02 27.57
N LEU A 42 12.30 12.60 27.59
CA LEU A 42 13.33 13.08 26.68
C LEU A 42 13.09 12.63 25.23
N LEU A 43 12.64 11.40 25.00
CA LEU A 43 12.27 10.87 23.67
C LEU A 43 10.98 11.53 23.15
N GLY A 44 9.98 11.71 23.99
CA GLY A 44 8.77 12.47 23.67
C GLY A 44 9.06 13.96 23.38
N MET A 45 10.09 14.55 24.01
CA MET A 45 10.56 15.91 23.71
C MET A 45 11.21 16.06 22.32
N LEU A 46 11.54 14.96 21.62
CA LEU A 46 12.13 14.95 20.27
C LEU A 46 11.08 14.88 19.15
N GLY A 47 9.81 15.21 19.46
CA GLY A 47 8.76 15.37 18.44
C GLY A 47 8.00 14.10 18.05
N TRP A 48 8.44 12.92 18.50
CA TRP A 48 7.83 11.63 18.19
C TRP A 48 8.01 10.62 19.34
N ASP A 49 6.94 9.93 19.74
CA ASP A 49 6.91 9.00 20.89
C ASP A 49 6.92 7.54 20.42
N PHE A 50 8.13 7.01 20.22
CA PHE A 50 8.38 5.67 19.65
C PHE A 50 7.75 4.51 20.44
N GLU A 51 7.62 4.58 21.76
CA GLU A 51 7.20 3.44 22.58
C GLU A 51 5.68 3.21 22.57
N ASN A 52 4.90 4.24 22.22
CA ASN A 52 3.44 4.17 22.16
C ASN A 52 2.89 3.86 20.76
N GLU A 53 3.77 3.70 19.76
CA GLU A 53 3.32 3.27 18.43
C GLU A 53 3.06 1.77 18.44
N THR A 54 1.78 1.37 18.39
CA THR A 54 1.37 -0.04 18.31
C THR A 54 1.84 -0.64 16.99
N THR A 55 3.04 -1.21 17.02
CA THR A 55 3.68 -1.88 15.87
C THR A 55 3.68 -3.38 16.10
N ASP A 56 2.49 -3.98 16.21
CA ASP A 56 2.34 -5.42 15.97
C ASP A 56 2.52 -5.65 14.45
N ILE A 57 3.76 -5.55 13.97
CA ILE A 57 4.15 -5.79 12.58
C ILE A 57 4.50 -7.28 12.48
N PRO A 58 3.70 -8.10 11.78
CA PRO A 58 4.07 -9.48 11.48
C PRO A 58 5.33 -9.46 10.62
N ASP A 59 6.34 -10.17 11.09
CA ASP A 59 7.66 -10.31 10.48
C ASP A 59 7.59 -11.17 9.20
N ASP A 60 7.15 -10.59 8.08
CA ASP A 60 7.28 -11.23 6.77
C ASP A 60 7.71 -10.31 5.62
N GLY A 61 8.54 -9.31 5.97
CA GLY A 61 9.85 -9.07 5.36
C GLY A 61 10.00 -8.97 3.84
N GLY A 62 9.00 -8.49 3.08
CA GLY A 62 9.15 -8.36 1.63
C GLY A 62 8.50 -7.11 1.05
N SER A 63 9.12 -6.56 0.01
CA SER A 63 8.53 -5.47 -0.78
C SER A 63 7.22 -5.92 -1.41
N VAL A 64 6.32 -4.97 -1.56
CA VAL A 64 5.00 -5.14 -2.17
C VAL A 64 5.09 -5.21 -3.69
N PHE A 65 6.16 -4.66 -4.25
CA PHE A 65 6.45 -4.62 -5.67
C PHE A 65 7.68 -5.50 -5.95
N ASP A 66 7.76 -6.07 -7.15
CA ASP A 66 8.92 -6.88 -7.52
C ASP A 66 10.15 -5.97 -7.76
N ASP A 67 11.33 -6.42 -7.35
CA ASP A 67 12.59 -5.71 -7.64
C ASP A 67 12.85 -5.57 -9.17
N ASP A 68 12.20 -6.42 -9.99
CA ASP A 68 12.27 -6.45 -11.46
C ASP A 68 11.12 -5.70 -12.16
N GLU A 69 10.27 -4.99 -11.40
CA GLU A 69 9.26 -4.10 -11.97
C GLU A 69 9.97 -2.97 -12.75
N VAL A 70 9.55 -2.72 -13.99
CA VAL A 70 10.08 -1.58 -14.75
C VAL A 70 9.47 -0.31 -14.16
N LEU A 71 10.12 0.22 -13.13
CA LEU A 71 9.78 1.50 -12.52
C LEU A 71 10.23 2.63 -13.44
N ALA A 72 9.60 3.80 -13.30
CA ALA A 72 10.08 4.97 -14.02
C ALA A 72 11.54 5.28 -13.61
N SER A 73 12.31 5.94 -14.48
CA SER A 73 13.64 6.43 -14.07
C SER A 73 13.54 7.63 -13.12
N SER A 74 12.36 8.25 -13.02
CA SER A 74 12.07 9.36 -12.14
C SER A 74 10.56 9.53 -11.95
N LYS A 75 10.14 9.96 -10.77
CA LYS A 75 8.74 10.29 -10.44
C LYS A 75 8.69 11.51 -9.55
N SER A 76 7.76 12.43 -9.79
CA SER A 76 7.49 13.56 -8.89
C SER A 76 5.99 13.75 -8.69
N TRP A 77 5.60 13.93 -7.42
CA TRP A 77 4.26 14.30 -6.99
C TRP A 77 4.18 15.77 -6.53
N GLU A 78 5.25 16.56 -6.66
CA GLU A 78 5.34 17.91 -6.08
C GLU A 78 4.17 18.83 -6.50
N SER A 79 3.63 18.67 -7.72
CA SER A 79 2.50 19.45 -8.23
C SER A 79 1.15 19.17 -7.55
N TYR A 80 1.03 18.08 -6.80
CA TYR A 80 -0.19 17.72 -6.07
C TYR A 80 -0.25 18.34 -4.67
N PHE A 81 0.89 18.80 -4.16
CA PHE A 81 0.99 19.35 -2.82
C PHE A 81 0.58 20.83 -2.78
N PRO A 82 0.09 21.31 -1.62
CA PRO A 82 -0.07 22.74 -1.39
C PRO A 82 1.28 23.46 -1.40
N PRO A 83 1.33 24.80 -1.26
CA PRO A 83 2.58 25.53 -0.98
C PRO A 83 3.34 24.96 0.23
N ILE A 84 4.65 25.19 0.32
CA ILE A 84 5.45 24.70 1.46
C ILE A 84 4.94 25.37 2.75
N GLY A 85 4.53 24.53 3.69
CA GLY A 85 4.09 24.94 5.01
C GLY A 85 5.25 25.28 5.94
N ASN A 86 4.96 25.95 7.04
CA ASN A 86 5.92 26.23 8.09
C ASN A 86 5.32 25.95 9.47
N GLN A 87 5.80 24.89 10.12
CA GLN A 87 5.36 24.52 11.45
C GLN A 87 5.86 25.46 12.56
N GLY A 88 6.82 26.32 12.25
CA GLY A 88 7.43 27.25 13.21
C GLY A 88 8.17 26.52 14.33
N GLU A 89 8.05 27.05 15.54
CA GLU A 89 8.71 26.56 16.74
C GLU A 89 8.02 25.35 17.40
N TYR A 90 6.95 24.82 16.80
CA TYR A 90 6.13 23.77 17.41
C TYR A 90 6.53 22.37 16.93
N GLY A 91 6.50 21.39 17.82
CA GLY A 91 6.64 19.96 17.54
C GLY A 91 5.41 19.34 16.84
N THR A 92 4.85 20.01 15.83
CA THR A 92 3.65 19.56 15.09
C THR A 92 3.97 18.88 13.76
N CYS A 93 5.21 18.40 13.56
CA CYS A 93 5.67 17.86 12.28
C CYS A 93 4.75 16.76 11.73
N VAL A 94 4.22 15.89 12.60
CA VAL A 94 3.30 14.82 12.20
C VAL A 94 2.04 15.39 11.54
N THR A 95 1.37 16.37 12.16
CA THR A 95 0.11 16.90 11.60
C THR A 95 0.34 17.78 10.36
N TRP A 96 1.53 18.37 10.22
CA TRP A 96 1.94 19.02 8.98
C TRP A 96 2.23 18.02 7.85
N ALA A 97 2.88 16.89 8.16
CA ALA A 97 3.18 15.86 7.17
C ALA A 97 1.91 15.10 6.74
N THR A 98 1.14 14.58 7.69
CA THR A 98 -0.02 13.71 7.42
C THR A 98 -1.28 14.50 7.05
N GLY A 99 -1.55 15.60 7.76
CA GLY A 99 -2.70 16.47 7.51
C GLY A 99 -2.43 17.47 6.40
N TYR A 100 -1.63 18.52 6.68
CA TYR A 100 -1.45 19.61 5.71
C TYR A 100 -0.90 19.15 4.36
N ALA A 101 0.18 18.37 4.35
CA ALA A 101 0.81 17.94 3.11
C ALA A 101 0.10 16.74 2.48
N LEU A 102 0.12 15.57 3.12
CA LEU A 102 -0.36 14.31 2.53
C LEU A 102 -1.87 14.33 2.27
N LYS A 103 -2.72 14.66 3.24
CA LYS A 103 -4.19 14.66 3.05
C LYS A 103 -4.65 15.67 2.00
N THR A 104 -4.05 16.86 1.95
CA THR A 104 -4.31 17.83 0.85
C THR A 104 -3.91 17.26 -0.51
N ALA A 105 -2.76 16.59 -0.60
CA ALA A 105 -2.31 15.95 -1.84
C ALA A 105 -3.24 14.81 -2.27
N LEU A 106 -3.72 13.97 -1.34
CA LEU A 106 -4.71 12.92 -1.62
C LEU A 106 -6.00 13.51 -2.20
N ASN A 107 -6.51 14.59 -1.61
CA ASN A 107 -7.70 15.27 -2.12
C ASN A 107 -7.51 15.82 -3.55
N LYS A 108 -6.28 16.25 -3.89
CA LYS A 108 -5.91 16.68 -5.25
C LYS A 108 -5.71 15.51 -6.22
N ILE A 109 -5.24 14.36 -5.73
CA ILE A 109 -5.14 13.12 -6.52
C ILE A 109 -6.55 12.66 -6.92
N ASP A 110 -7.49 12.65 -6.00
CA ASP A 110 -8.89 12.27 -6.27
C ASP A 110 -9.61 13.29 -7.14
N ASN A 111 -9.32 14.58 -6.95
CA ASN A 111 -9.86 15.66 -7.75
C ASN A 111 -8.73 16.50 -8.36
N ASN A 112 -8.28 16.11 -9.55
CA ASN A 112 -7.21 16.81 -10.27
C ASN A 112 -7.56 18.26 -10.63
N SER A 113 -8.81 18.73 -10.50
CA SER A 113 -9.17 20.14 -10.68
C SER A 113 -8.98 21.00 -9.42
N LEU A 114 -8.79 20.38 -8.25
CA LEU A 114 -8.71 21.07 -6.96
C LEU A 114 -7.53 22.07 -6.92
N ASN A 115 -7.75 23.31 -6.47
CA ASN A 115 -6.66 24.26 -6.33
C ASN A 115 -6.07 24.21 -4.91
N VAL A 116 -4.98 23.46 -4.74
CA VAL A 116 -4.30 23.28 -3.44
C VAL A 116 -3.56 24.53 -2.94
N ASN A 117 -3.50 25.61 -3.73
CA ASN A 117 -2.91 26.89 -3.31
C ASN A 117 -3.85 27.74 -2.44
N THR A 118 -5.13 27.38 -2.35
CA THR A 118 -6.11 28.12 -1.54
C THR A 118 -6.32 27.46 -0.18
N ALA A 119 -6.35 28.24 0.91
CA ALA A 119 -6.54 27.74 2.27
C ALA A 119 -7.82 26.89 2.47
N ALA A 120 -8.88 27.15 1.69
CA ALA A 120 -10.12 26.36 1.73
C ALA A 120 -9.95 24.91 1.26
N ASN A 121 -8.94 24.64 0.44
CA ASN A 121 -8.64 23.31 -0.10
C ASN A 121 -7.44 22.65 0.61
N GLN A 122 -6.84 23.32 1.59
CA GLN A 122 -5.71 22.82 2.36
C GLN A 122 -6.22 22.26 3.68
N SER A 123 -5.81 21.05 4.06
CA SER A 123 -6.12 20.50 5.37
C SER A 123 -5.41 21.25 6.49
N SER A 124 -6.09 21.51 7.60
CA SER A 124 -5.52 22.23 8.74
C SER A 124 -4.69 21.31 9.65
N PRO A 125 -3.38 21.56 9.84
CA PRO A 125 -2.56 20.79 10.77
C PRO A 125 -2.90 21.09 12.24
N VAL A 126 -3.50 22.26 12.53
CA VAL A 126 -3.98 22.63 13.88
C VAL A 126 -5.29 21.93 14.21
N ASP A 127 -6.20 21.81 13.26
CA ASP A 127 -7.43 21.05 13.48
C ASP A 127 -7.09 19.59 13.79
N LEU A 128 -6.24 18.98 12.95
CA LEU A 128 -5.77 17.62 13.18
C LEU A 128 -5.07 17.46 14.53
N TRP A 129 -4.26 18.44 14.95
CA TRP A 129 -3.64 18.43 16.28
C TRP A 129 -4.66 18.35 17.41
N HIS A 130 -5.76 19.11 17.32
CA HIS A 130 -6.80 19.11 18.35
C HIS A 130 -7.74 17.90 18.29
N LEU A 131 -7.81 17.19 17.16
CA LEU A 131 -8.60 15.96 17.01
C LEU A 131 -7.94 14.73 17.65
N MET A 132 -6.63 14.79 17.90
CA MET A 132 -5.88 13.80 18.66
C MET A 132 -6.11 13.97 20.16
N GLY A 133 -6.14 12.84 20.87
CA GLY A 133 -6.23 12.78 22.32
C GLY A 133 -5.05 13.50 23.00
N SER A 134 -5.27 13.99 24.21
CA SER A 134 -4.20 14.63 24.99
C SER A 134 -3.09 13.67 25.39
N ASP A 135 -3.43 12.39 25.56
CA ASP A 135 -2.55 11.26 25.86
C ASP A 135 -1.79 10.74 24.62
N GLU A 136 -2.22 11.13 23.41
CA GLU A 136 -1.56 10.83 22.14
C GLU A 136 -0.50 11.90 21.76
N LYS A 137 -0.30 12.89 22.64
CA LYS A 137 0.64 13.99 22.48
C LYS A 137 1.74 13.87 23.53
N SER A 138 2.96 14.18 23.12
CA SER A 138 4.11 14.24 24.03
C SER A 138 3.97 15.36 25.06
N THR A 139 4.83 15.32 26.08
CA THR A 139 4.90 16.36 27.12
C THR A 139 5.11 17.74 26.50
N LYS A 140 4.53 18.77 27.14
CA LYS A 140 4.55 20.17 26.67
C LYS A 140 3.95 20.40 25.28
N CYS A 141 3.19 19.43 24.75
CA CYS A 141 2.43 19.56 23.50
C CYS A 141 3.36 19.69 22.28
N ASN A 142 4.42 18.87 22.27
CA ASN A 142 5.59 19.11 21.45
C ASN A 142 6.07 17.86 20.69
N GLY A 143 5.11 17.16 20.09
CA GLY A 143 5.30 15.88 19.42
C GLY A 143 4.06 15.01 19.52
N SER A 144 3.85 14.13 18.55
CA SER A 144 2.79 13.12 18.51
C SER A 144 3.20 12.00 17.56
N ASN A 145 2.33 11.02 17.30
CA ASN A 145 2.59 9.83 16.49
C ASN A 145 1.71 9.77 15.24
N PHE A 146 2.17 9.04 14.22
CA PHE A 146 1.46 8.92 12.94
C PHE A 146 0.10 8.23 13.09
N ASP A 147 0.06 7.11 13.82
CA ASP A 147 -1.15 6.29 14.01
C ASP A 147 -2.32 7.08 14.66
N PRO A 148 -2.14 7.80 15.78
CA PRO A 148 -3.15 8.72 16.30
C PRO A 148 -3.65 9.77 15.30
N ALA A 149 -2.73 10.38 14.54
CA ALA A 149 -3.09 11.38 13.54
C ALA A 149 -3.93 10.78 12.41
N PHE A 150 -3.55 9.60 11.91
CA PHE A 150 -4.34 8.91 10.88
C PHE A 150 -5.70 8.45 11.43
N LYS A 151 -5.77 7.87 12.63
CA LYS A 151 -7.03 7.48 13.29
C LYS A 151 -7.95 8.67 13.54
N ALA A 152 -7.40 9.83 13.89
CA ALA A 152 -8.17 11.07 14.01
C ALA A 152 -8.80 11.46 12.67
N MET A 153 -8.04 11.39 11.56
CA MET A 153 -8.59 11.65 10.23
C MET A 153 -9.61 10.61 9.76
N GLU A 154 -9.45 9.33 10.09
CA GLU A 154 -10.46 8.30 9.80
C GLU A 154 -11.77 8.54 10.57
N ARG A 155 -11.66 8.91 11.86
CA ARG A 155 -12.82 9.16 12.73
C ARG A 155 -13.57 10.44 12.36
N SER A 156 -12.85 11.52 12.08
CA SER A 156 -13.38 12.89 12.10
C SER A 156 -13.16 13.67 10.80
N GLY A 157 -12.24 13.18 9.96
CA GLY A 157 -11.63 13.97 8.91
C GLY A 157 -10.80 15.12 9.46
N VAL A 158 -10.51 16.10 8.61
CA VAL A 158 -9.78 17.31 8.98
C VAL A 158 -10.37 18.52 8.28
N ALA A 159 -10.64 19.59 9.05
CA ALA A 159 -11.14 20.85 8.53
C ALA A 159 -10.11 21.55 7.62
N SER A 160 -10.58 22.54 6.86
CA SER A 160 -9.70 23.33 6.00
C SER A 160 -8.85 24.34 6.79
N MET A 161 -7.71 24.75 6.22
CA MET A 161 -6.86 25.82 6.74
C MET A 161 -7.60 27.17 6.75
N ALA A 162 -8.64 27.35 5.92
CA ALA A 162 -9.50 28.53 5.97
C ALA A 162 -10.41 28.54 7.21
N GLU A 163 -10.95 27.39 7.62
CA GLU A 163 -11.80 27.26 8.81
C GLU A 163 -10.98 27.26 10.09
N LYS A 164 -9.81 26.62 10.07
CA LYS A 164 -8.90 26.45 11.21
C LYS A 164 -7.48 26.88 10.83
N PRO A 165 -7.21 28.20 10.76
CA PRO A 165 -5.92 28.71 10.31
C PRO A 165 -4.78 28.48 11.32
N PHE A 166 -3.57 28.29 10.80
CA PHE A 166 -2.35 28.21 11.58
C PHE A 166 -1.80 29.62 11.89
N THR A 167 -2.37 30.33 12.85
CA THR A 167 -1.97 31.71 13.18
C THR A 167 -1.89 31.97 14.68
N ASN A 168 -0.72 32.40 15.20
CA ASN A 168 -0.53 32.94 16.56
C ASN A 168 -1.16 32.09 17.70
N MET A 169 -1.09 30.76 17.62
CA MET A 169 -1.65 29.88 18.64
C MET A 169 -0.53 29.24 19.46
N LYS A 170 -0.61 29.37 20.78
CA LYS A 170 0.11 28.48 21.69
C LYS A 170 -0.51 27.10 21.53
N MET A 171 0.24 26.16 20.95
CA MET A 171 -0.22 24.78 20.80
C MET A 171 -0.54 24.20 22.18
N THR A 172 -1.78 23.81 22.44
CA THR A 172 -2.17 23.17 23.70
C THR A 172 -2.34 21.67 23.51
N CYS A 173 -2.23 20.93 24.60
CA CYS A 173 -2.39 19.47 24.57
C CYS A 173 -3.87 19.08 24.57
N ASP A 174 -4.76 20.05 24.83
CA ASP A 174 -6.18 19.82 24.95
C ASP A 174 -6.69 19.16 23.66
N GLY A 175 -7.15 17.91 23.79
CA GLY A 175 -7.93 17.28 22.75
C GLY A 175 -9.34 17.87 22.78
N ILE A 176 -9.93 18.11 21.61
CA ILE A 176 -11.35 18.44 21.54
C ILE A 176 -12.11 17.11 21.56
N SER A 177 -12.64 16.74 22.72
CA SER A 177 -13.61 15.67 22.86
C SER A 177 -14.98 16.16 22.39
N GLY A 178 -15.52 15.57 21.32
CA GLY A 178 -16.83 15.93 20.74
C GLY A 178 -16.69 16.50 19.34
N ILE A 179 -16.66 15.60 18.35
CA ILE A 179 -16.31 15.90 16.96
C ILE A 179 -17.55 16.36 16.20
N GLY A 180 -17.43 17.49 15.50
CA GLY A 180 -18.17 17.73 14.26
C GLY A 180 -17.47 17.02 13.11
N ASP A 181 -18.22 16.28 12.29
CA ASP A 181 -17.68 15.61 11.11
C ASP A 181 -17.29 16.66 10.06
N SER A 182 -16.00 16.76 9.73
CA SER A 182 -15.50 17.69 8.70
C SER A 182 -15.90 17.28 7.27
N GLY A 183 -16.42 16.06 7.07
CA GLY A 183 -16.69 15.49 5.75
C GLY A 183 -15.44 15.11 4.95
N ASN A 184 -14.24 15.47 5.41
CA ASN A 184 -12.96 15.22 4.76
C ASN A 184 -12.21 14.04 5.43
N LYS A 185 -12.89 12.90 5.57
CA LYS A 185 -12.35 11.71 6.24
C LYS A 185 -11.23 11.05 5.46
N LEU A 186 -10.32 10.42 6.19
CA LEU A 186 -9.40 9.46 5.62
C LEU A 186 -10.09 8.11 5.52
N GLY A 187 -9.81 7.37 4.45
CA GLY A 187 -10.41 6.07 4.23
C GLY A 187 -9.63 4.93 4.87
N SER A 188 -8.31 4.95 4.69
CA SER A 188 -7.38 3.97 5.25
C SER A 188 -5.94 4.49 5.28
N TYR A 189 -5.09 3.83 6.07
CA TYR A 189 -3.65 4.00 6.06
C TYR A 189 -2.94 2.70 6.44
N ARG A 190 -1.65 2.60 6.09
CA ARG A 190 -0.83 1.41 6.33
C ARG A 190 0.64 1.76 6.56
N ILE A 191 1.34 0.91 7.30
CA ILE A 191 2.80 0.94 7.41
C ILE A 191 3.39 0.16 6.22
N ILE A 192 4.31 0.78 5.49
CA ILE A 192 4.92 0.17 4.29
C ILE A 192 6.40 -0.17 4.48
N ALA A 193 7.03 0.48 5.46
CA ALA A 193 8.40 0.22 5.86
C ALA A 193 8.60 0.68 7.30
N TYR A 194 9.43 -0.06 8.04
CA TYR A 194 9.77 0.26 9.42
C TYR A 194 11.10 -0.37 9.77
N THR A 195 11.89 0.26 10.64
CA THR A 195 13.03 -0.39 11.27
C THR A 195 13.08 -0.10 12.76
N LYS A 196 13.22 -1.17 13.55
CA LYS A 196 13.39 -1.05 15.01
C LYS A 196 14.75 -0.47 15.38
N GLU A 197 15.77 -0.79 14.58
CA GLU A 197 17.10 -0.23 14.71
C GLU A 197 17.54 0.36 13.38
N LEU A 198 17.92 1.65 13.39
CA LEU A 198 18.51 2.31 12.21
C LEU A 198 19.81 1.63 11.76
N SER A 199 20.44 0.78 12.60
CA SER A 199 21.63 0.00 12.28
C SER A 199 21.37 -1.32 11.52
N GLY A 200 20.14 -1.57 11.05
CA GLY A 200 19.86 -2.57 10.01
C GLY A 200 19.39 -3.96 10.47
N SER A 201 19.11 -4.17 11.76
CA SER A 201 18.42 -5.38 12.22
C SER A 201 16.93 -5.14 12.48
N GLY A 202 16.08 -6.03 11.95
CA GLY A 202 14.62 -5.96 12.12
C GLY A 202 13.93 -4.91 11.24
N SER A 203 14.40 -4.73 10.01
CA SER A 203 13.83 -3.80 9.03
C SER A 203 12.81 -4.49 8.12
N TYR A 204 11.61 -3.92 8.02
CA TYR A 204 10.53 -4.30 7.12
C TYR A 204 10.42 -3.27 5.99
N GLY A 205 10.30 -3.71 4.73
CA GLY A 205 10.01 -2.84 3.57
C GLY A 205 11.06 -1.75 3.26
N MET A 206 12.20 -1.74 3.95
CA MET A 206 13.19 -0.67 3.90
C MET A 206 14.17 -0.86 2.72
N THR A 207 13.63 -0.89 1.49
CA THR A 207 14.39 -1.05 0.25
C THR A 207 14.04 0.04 -0.75
N VAL A 208 15.00 0.42 -1.60
CA VAL A 208 14.81 1.45 -2.62
C VAL A 208 13.66 1.09 -3.57
N ALA A 209 13.60 -0.18 -3.99
CA ALA A 209 12.55 -0.70 -4.85
C ALA A 209 11.16 -0.54 -4.22
N ASN A 210 11.02 -0.80 -2.91
CA ASN A 210 9.75 -0.66 -2.22
C ASN A 210 9.23 0.78 -2.27
N PHE A 211 10.06 1.76 -1.88
CA PHE A 211 9.65 3.17 -1.90
C PHE A 211 9.33 3.67 -3.31
N LYS A 212 10.13 3.28 -4.32
CA LYS A 212 9.85 3.64 -5.72
C LYS A 212 8.54 3.01 -6.21
N GLY A 213 8.32 1.73 -5.91
CA GLY A 213 7.09 1.02 -6.27
C GLY A 213 5.85 1.70 -5.69
N TYR A 214 5.90 2.11 -4.42
CA TYR A 214 4.81 2.89 -3.81
C TYR A 214 4.64 4.28 -4.43
N LEU A 215 5.72 5.00 -4.73
CA LEU A 215 5.62 6.31 -5.41
C LEU A 215 5.05 6.20 -6.82
N ASP A 216 5.33 5.11 -7.53
CA ASP A 216 4.82 4.89 -8.89
C ASP A 216 3.37 4.39 -8.88
N ASN A 217 3.06 3.45 -7.98
CA ASN A 217 1.81 2.68 -8.01
C ASN A 217 0.79 3.09 -6.95
N VAL A 218 1.14 3.90 -5.97
CA VAL A 218 0.18 4.33 -4.92
C VAL A 218 0.13 5.84 -4.86
N GLY A 219 1.22 6.48 -4.47
CA GLY A 219 1.26 7.93 -4.27
C GLY A 219 2.38 8.35 -3.32
N PRO A 220 2.33 9.60 -2.83
CA PRO A 220 3.28 10.10 -1.84
C PRO A 220 3.22 9.32 -0.52
N ILE A 221 4.34 9.32 0.20
CA ILE A 221 4.54 8.48 1.39
C ILE A 221 4.86 9.39 2.58
N ALA A 222 4.08 9.32 3.66
CA ALA A 222 4.47 9.96 4.92
C ALA A 222 5.65 9.19 5.52
N ILE A 223 6.66 9.90 5.99
CA ILE A 223 7.87 9.28 6.53
C ILE A 223 8.23 9.89 7.88
N GLY A 224 8.75 9.05 8.75
CA GLY A 224 9.51 9.47 9.92
C GLY A 224 10.99 9.27 9.66
N ALA A 225 11.80 10.28 9.98
CA ALA A 225 13.23 10.28 9.76
C ALA A 225 14.01 10.84 10.95
N ARG A 226 15.21 10.29 11.18
CA ARG A 226 16.17 10.85 12.14
C ARG A 226 17.02 11.89 11.43
N LEU A 227 16.97 13.12 11.91
CA LEU A 227 17.67 14.26 11.31
C LEU A 227 19.05 14.43 11.95
N GLY A 228 20.07 14.68 11.14
CA GLY A 228 21.40 15.05 11.61
C GLY A 228 21.76 16.49 11.25
N ASP A 229 22.97 16.88 11.63
CA ASP A 229 23.50 18.23 11.56
C ASP A 229 23.49 18.80 10.14
N ASN A 230 23.83 17.98 9.13
CA ASN A 230 23.83 18.38 7.73
C ASN A 230 22.41 18.59 7.20
N PHE A 231 21.45 17.75 7.62
CA PHE A 231 20.05 17.96 7.28
C PHE A 231 19.56 19.29 7.84
N MET A 232 19.80 19.55 9.14
CA MET A 232 19.34 20.78 9.80
C MET A 232 19.84 22.04 9.08
N ASN A 233 21.07 22.02 8.56
CA ASN A 233 21.73 23.15 7.91
C ASN A 233 21.57 23.17 6.37
N CYS A 234 20.73 22.32 5.79
CA CYS A 234 20.60 22.25 4.34
C CYS A 234 20.02 23.54 3.74
N ASN A 235 20.70 24.09 2.71
CA ASN A 235 20.16 25.16 1.85
C ASN A 235 20.43 24.92 0.35
N SER A 236 20.71 23.68 -0.04
CA SER A 236 21.18 23.35 -1.39
C SER A 236 20.31 22.31 -2.07
N SER A 237 20.36 22.28 -3.40
CA SER A 237 19.75 21.23 -4.24
C SER A 237 20.63 19.97 -4.40
N SER A 238 21.72 19.88 -3.64
CA SER A 238 22.63 18.72 -3.64
C SER A 238 22.00 17.53 -2.94
N VAL A 239 22.44 16.33 -3.32
CA VAL A 239 22.01 15.09 -2.67
C VAL A 239 22.73 14.93 -1.32
N LEU A 240 21.96 14.80 -0.25
CA LEU A 240 22.47 14.44 1.07
C LEU A 240 22.66 12.92 1.15
N ASN A 241 23.91 12.48 1.19
CA ASN A 241 24.29 11.05 1.21
C ASN A 241 24.76 10.54 2.58
N SER A 242 24.91 11.43 3.56
CA SER A 242 25.37 11.09 4.90
C SER A 242 25.09 12.24 5.85
N ASP A 243 25.00 11.93 7.13
CA ASP A 243 24.80 12.93 8.17
C ASP A 243 25.65 12.64 9.41
N THR A 244 25.77 13.63 10.29
CA THR A 244 26.32 13.50 11.63
C THR A 244 25.23 13.80 12.64
N TYR A 245 25.21 13.09 13.77
CA TYR A 245 24.09 13.16 14.71
C TYR A 245 24.51 13.76 16.05
N ASN A 246 25.16 14.92 16.01
CA ASN A 246 25.52 15.65 17.22
C ASN A 246 24.34 16.46 17.76
N TYR A 247 23.35 16.75 16.92
CA TYR A 247 22.09 17.36 17.32
C TYR A 247 21.19 16.39 18.10
N SER A 248 20.70 16.85 19.25
CA SER A 248 19.76 16.13 20.13
C SER A 248 18.54 17.00 20.49
N GLY A 249 18.17 17.96 19.65
CA GLY A 249 17.05 18.86 19.90
C GLY A 249 15.71 18.32 19.41
N MET A 250 14.65 19.08 19.65
CA MET A 250 13.24 18.75 19.37
C MET A 250 12.92 18.18 17.98
N HIS A 251 13.75 18.45 16.97
CA HIS A 251 13.58 17.96 15.60
C HIS A 251 14.51 16.78 15.25
N ALA A 252 15.17 16.16 16.22
CA ALA A 252 16.09 15.05 15.95
C ALA A 252 15.37 13.85 15.33
N TYR A 253 14.07 13.71 15.61
CA TYR A 253 13.14 12.81 14.94
C TYR A 253 12.03 13.66 14.34
N HIS A 254 11.71 13.43 13.07
CA HIS A 254 10.87 14.37 12.32
C HIS A 254 9.99 13.69 11.30
N ALA A 255 8.77 14.21 11.15
CA ALA A 255 7.80 13.74 10.17
C ALA A 255 7.81 14.61 8.92
N MET A 256 7.85 13.97 7.76
CA MET A 256 7.93 14.59 6.43
C MET A 256 7.15 13.77 5.41
N VAL A 257 7.18 14.19 4.15
CA VAL A 257 6.58 13.42 3.04
C VAL A 257 7.62 13.15 1.97
N LEU A 258 7.78 11.88 1.60
CA LEU A 258 8.51 11.46 0.42
C LEU A 258 7.62 11.66 -0.82
N VAL A 259 8.07 12.51 -1.75
CA VAL A 259 7.25 13.02 -2.86
C VAL A 259 7.76 12.62 -4.24
N GLY A 260 8.87 11.89 -4.33
CA GLY A 260 9.43 11.48 -5.61
C GLY A 260 10.82 10.86 -5.52
N TYR A 261 11.38 10.56 -6.68
CA TYR A 261 12.74 10.05 -6.84
C TYR A 261 13.29 10.38 -8.23
N ASP A 262 14.62 10.36 -8.37
CA ASP A 262 15.33 10.55 -9.64
C ASP A 262 16.58 9.66 -9.69
N ASP A 263 16.61 8.72 -10.64
CA ASP A 263 17.69 7.74 -10.79
C ASP A 263 18.98 8.36 -11.31
N ASN A 264 18.92 9.47 -12.04
CA ASN A 264 20.15 10.18 -12.43
C ASN A 264 20.84 10.79 -11.20
N ARG A 265 20.06 11.12 -10.17
CA ARG A 265 20.55 11.62 -8.88
C ARG A 265 20.85 10.50 -7.88
N GLN A 266 20.33 9.30 -8.12
CA GLN A 266 20.33 8.19 -7.16
C GLN A 266 19.72 8.63 -5.81
N ALA A 267 18.62 9.39 -5.85
CA ALA A 267 18.07 10.06 -4.68
C ALA A 267 16.54 10.13 -4.65
N PHE A 268 16.02 10.14 -3.43
CA PHE A 268 14.63 10.41 -3.08
C PHE A 268 14.41 11.91 -2.84
N ARG A 269 13.24 12.42 -3.23
CA ARG A 269 12.82 13.81 -2.97
C ARG A 269 11.91 13.86 -1.74
N VAL A 270 12.37 14.52 -0.70
CA VAL A 270 11.64 14.66 0.57
C VAL A 270 11.18 16.11 0.74
N ARG A 271 9.90 16.28 1.06
CA ARG A 271 9.25 17.55 1.32
C ARG A 271 9.16 17.79 2.83
N ASN A 272 9.61 18.96 3.26
CA ASN A 272 9.62 19.37 4.67
C ASN A 272 8.52 20.41 4.97
N SER A 273 8.41 20.81 6.24
CA SER A 273 7.44 21.76 6.78
C SER A 273 8.10 22.94 7.51
N TRP A 274 9.25 23.41 6.99
CA TRP A 274 10.04 24.51 7.58
C TRP A 274 10.09 25.78 6.70
N GLY A 275 9.09 25.95 5.83
CA GLY A 275 9.05 27.07 4.88
C GLY A 275 9.91 26.82 3.64
N SER A 276 9.65 27.61 2.59
CA SER A 276 10.32 27.50 1.30
C SER A 276 11.80 27.88 1.34
N ASP A 277 12.22 28.67 2.33
CA ASP A 277 13.59 29.19 2.41
C ASP A 277 14.58 28.14 2.94
N TRP A 278 14.08 27.05 3.53
CA TRP A 278 14.89 25.94 3.98
C TRP A 278 15.14 24.93 2.84
N GLY A 279 16.35 24.35 2.80
CA GLY A 279 16.71 23.32 1.81
C GLY A 279 16.68 23.83 0.36
N ASP A 280 16.16 23.01 -0.52
CA ASP A 280 15.89 23.30 -1.92
C ASP A 280 14.39 23.59 -2.10
N ASN A 281 14.00 24.84 -1.85
CA ASN A 281 12.62 25.31 -1.93
C ASN A 281 11.67 24.53 -0.99
N GLY A 282 12.09 24.31 0.26
CA GLY A 282 11.33 23.56 1.27
C GLY A 282 11.43 22.04 1.16
N SER A 283 12.26 21.54 0.24
CA SER A 283 12.47 20.11 0.00
C SER A 283 13.96 19.77 -0.02
N ILE A 284 14.29 18.49 -0.07
CA ILE A 284 15.68 18.01 -0.07
C ILE A 284 15.80 16.71 -0.87
N TRP A 285 16.96 16.49 -1.49
CA TRP A 285 17.32 15.22 -2.09
C TRP A 285 18.11 14.37 -1.10
N ILE A 286 17.64 13.15 -0.80
CA ILE A 286 18.29 12.20 0.09
C ILE A 286 18.76 10.99 -0.74
N GLY A 287 20.05 10.67 -0.69
CA GLY A 287 20.61 9.56 -1.46
C GLY A 287 19.98 8.22 -1.07
N TYR A 288 19.72 7.35 -2.04
CA TYR A 288 18.98 6.09 -1.85
C TYR A 288 19.51 5.23 -0.70
N ASN A 289 20.82 4.96 -0.69
CA ASN A 289 21.43 4.14 0.35
C ASN A 289 21.38 4.80 1.73
N PHE A 290 21.51 6.12 1.80
CA PHE A 290 21.41 6.84 3.07
C PHE A 290 19.98 6.84 3.59
N PHE A 291 19.00 7.05 2.67
CA PHE A 291 17.58 7.04 2.98
C PHE A 291 17.17 5.75 3.70
N VAL A 292 17.47 4.60 3.09
CA VAL A 292 17.01 3.30 3.58
C VAL A 292 17.80 2.78 4.77
N ASN A 293 19.09 3.11 4.87
CA ASN A 293 19.94 2.52 5.91
C ASN A 293 20.13 3.38 7.15
N ASN A 294 19.82 4.68 7.12
CA ASN A 294 20.22 5.57 8.22
C ASN A 294 19.23 6.72 8.49
N PHE A 295 18.46 7.13 7.48
CA PHE A 295 17.61 8.32 7.57
C PHE A 295 16.18 7.97 7.97
N CYS A 296 15.50 7.12 7.20
CA CYS A 296 14.09 6.76 7.42
C CYS A 296 13.98 5.63 8.44
N PHE A 297 13.12 5.79 9.44
CA PHE A 297 12.80 4.74 10.41
C PHE A 297 11.39 4.16 10.25
N GLY A 298 10.49 4.88 9.56
CA GLY A 298 9.09 4.48 9.40
C GLY A 298 8.46 5.19 8.21
N ALA A 299 7.56 4.50 7.52
CA ALA A 299 6.88 5.00 6.34
C ALA A 299 5.44 4.50 6.26
N TRP A 300 4.55 5.40 5.83
CA TRP A 300 3.12 5.16 5.74
C TRP A 300 2.57 5.64 4.40
N VAL A 301 1.62 4.89 3.83
CA VAL A 301 0.72 5.40 2.79
C VAL A 301 -0.69 5.49 3.33
N ALA A 302 -1.48 6.37 2.73
CA ALA A 302 -2.86 6.62 3.12
C ALA A 302 -3.73 6.82 1.88
N SER A 303 -5.02 6.55 2.02
CA SER A 303 -6.01 6.65 0.95
C SER A 303 -7.31 7.28 1.47
N ASN A 304 -7.99 8.04 0.61
CA ASN A 304 -9.32 8.58 0.89
C ASN A 304 -10.42 7.53 0.71
N ASP A 305 -10.17 6.48 -0.08
CA ASP A 305 -11.13 5.38 -0.30
C ASP A 305 -11.09 4.39 0.88
N ALA A 306 -12.11 4.42 1.75
CA ALA A 306 -12.35 3.40 2.77
C ALA A 306 -13.04 2.14 2.21
N THR A 307 -13.80 2.31 1.13
CA THR A 307 -14.70 1.30 0.55
C THR A 307 -15.03 1.72 -0.87
N ALA A 308 -14.65 0.94 -1.88
CA ALA A 308 -15.27 1.04 -3.21
C ALA A 308 -16.66 0.39 -3.13
N SER A 309 -17.55 0.98 -2.33
CA SER A 309 -18.96 0.65 -2.32
C SER A 309 -19.73 1.82 -2.89
N ALA A 310 -19.74 1.91 -4.20
CA ALA A 310 -20.91 2.32 -4.98
C ALA A 310 -20.52 2.20 -6.44
N GLU A 311 -21.35 1.47 -7.18
CA GLU A 311 -21.48 1.59 -8.63
C GLU A 311 -21.38 3.07 -9.01
N THR A 312 -20.22 3.48 -9.51
CA THR A 312 -20.08 4.80 -10.11
C THR A 312 -20.88 4.75 -11.40
N THR A 313 -21.61 5.83 -11.63
CA THR A 313 -22.62 5.96 -12.68
C THR A 313 -22.06 5.46 -14.00
N ARG A 314 -22.64 4.37 -14.54
CA ARG A 314 -22.22 3.70 -15.78
C ARG A 314 -22.05 4.74 -16.89
N SER A 315 -20.81 5.05 -17.23
CA SER A 315 -20.51 5.62 -18.55
C SER A 315 -20.67 4.46 -19.53
N SER A 316 -21.59 4.59 -20.48
CA SER A 316 -21.81 3.54 -21.48
C SER A 316 -20.67 3.59 -22.51
N SER A 317 -19.59 2.84 -22.28
CA SER A 317 -18.60 2.55 -23.32
C SER A 317 -19.14 1.54 -24.34
N ALA A 318 -18.52 1.49 -25.51
CA ALA A 318 -18.87 0.51 -26.54
C ALA A 318 -18.58 -0.93 -26.07
N ASN A 319 -17.47 -1.12 -25.37
CA ASN A 319 -17.11 -2.35 -24.68
C ASN A 319 -17.21 -2.14 -23.17
N ASP A 320 -17.63 -3.17 -22.45
CA ASP A 320 -17.59 -3.25 -20.98
C ASP A 320 -17.65 -4.75 -20.65
N VAL A 321 -16.52 -5.34 -20.28
CA VAL A 321 -16.43 -6.76 -19.92
C VAL A 321 -16.54 -6.92 -18.42
N LYS A 322 -17.23 -7.98 -18.01
CA LYS A 322 -17.31 -8.33 -16.60
C LYS A 322 -17.07 -9.82 -16.42
N MET A 323 -16.19 -10.15 -15.49
CA MET A 323 -15.93 -11.54 -15.09
C MET A 323 -16.92 -12.01 -14.02
N GLU A 324 -17.39 -13.23 -14.17
CA GLU A 324 -18.18 -13.93 -13.16
C GLU A 324 -17.59 -15.32 -12.94
N VAL A 325 -17.19 -15.60 -11.70
CA VAL A 325 -16.77 -16.94 -11.29
C VAL A 325 -17.97 -17.72 -10.79
N LEU A 326 -18.25 -18.83 -11.46
CA LEU A 326 -19.40 -19.67 -11.17
C LEU A 326 -19.04 -20.73 -10.12
N LYS A 327 -17.82 -21.28 -10.20
CA LYS A 327 -17.37 -22.35 -9.32
C LYS A 327 -15.85 -22.49 -9.30
N ASP A 328 -15.28 -22.84 -8.16
CA ASP A 328 -13.90 -23.34 -8.05
C ASP A 328 -13.84 -24.54 -7.08
N TYR A 329 -13.38 -25.70 -7.56
CA TYR A 329 -13.39 -26.94 -6.76
C TYR A 329 -12.18 -27.84 -7.01
N LYS A 330 -11.82 -28.64 -5.99
CA LYS A 330 -10.75 -29.64 -6.05
C LYS A 330 -11.28 -30.95 -6.60
N LYS A 331 -10.53 -31.57 -7.53
CA LYS A 331 -10.74 -32.93 -8.05
C LYS A 331 -10.01 -33.97 -7.20
N ALA A 332 -10.35 -35.25 -7.41
CA ALA A 332 -9.72 -36.37 -6.72
C ALA A 332 -8.21 -36.51 -7.02
N ASP A 333 -7.75 -36.05 -8.19
CA ASP A 333 -6.33 -36.04 -8.58
C ASP A 333 -5.53 -34.88 -7.97
N GLY A 334 -6.16 -34.07 -7.10
CA GLY A 334 -5.53 -32.94 -6.42
C GLY A 334 -5.56 -31.63 -7.22
N LYS A 335 -5.89 -31.66 -8.50
CA LYS A 335 -6.03 -30.46 -9.32
C LYS A 335 -7.31 -29.71 -8.98
N ARG A 336 -7.37 -28.45 -9.37
CA ARG A 336 -8.53 -27.57 -9.21
C ARG A 336 -9.15 -27.27 -10.56
N VAL A 337 -10.45 -26.97 -10.53
CA VAL A 337 -11.22 -26.59 -11.71
C VAL A 337 -11.95 -25.30 -11.39
N VAL A 338 -11.75 -24.27 -12.21
CA VAL A 338 -12.52 -23.03 -12.18
C VAL A 338 -13.48 -23.00 -13.36
N GLU A 339 -14.74 -22.68 -13.09
CA GLU A 339 -15.79 -22.40 -14.06
C GLU A 339 -16.09 -20.90 -14.00
N TYR A 340 -16.02 -20.20 -15.12
CA TYR A 340 -16.31 -18.78 -15.19
C TYR A 340 -17.08 -18.39 -16.45
N ASN A 341 -17.54 -17.15 -16.47
CA ASN A 341 -18.25 -16.52 -17.57
C ASN A 341 -17.76 -15.08 -17.74
N ILE A 342 -17.76 -14.61 -18.97
CA ILE A 342 -17.56 -13.19 -19.30
C ILE A 342 -18.89 -12.63 -19.78
N LEU A 343 -19.32 -11.52 -19.20
CA LEU A 343 -20.46 -10.74 -19.63
C LEU A 343 -19.98 -9.54 -20.44
N ASN A 344 -20.73 -9.17 -21.48
CA ASN A 344 -20.55 -7.90 -22.17
C ASN A 344 -21.68 -6.96 -21.75
N ASN A 345 -21.39 -6.07 -20.81
CA ASN A 345 -22.30 -5.03 -20.36
C ASN A 345 -22.30 -3.80 -21.28
N GLY A 346 -21.41 -3.79 -22.28
CA GLY A 346 -21.24 -2.72 -23.25
C GLY A 346 -22.41 -2.64 -24.23
N SER A 347 -22.40 -1.57 -25.02
CA SER A 347 -23.43 -1.31 -26.03
C SER A 347 -23.15 -1.95 -27.40
N SER A 348 -21.97 -2.50 -27.61
CA SER A 348 -21.53 -3.09 -28.88
C SER A 348 -21.02 -4.53 -28.70
N THR A 349 -21.08 -5.33 -29.76
CA THR A 349 -20.48 -6.67 -29.78
C THR A 349 -18.96 -6.58 -29.62
N ILE A 350 -18.42 -7.34 -28.68
CA ILE A 350 -16.98 -7.55 -28.55
C ILE A 350 -16.60 -8.64 -29.54
N SER A 351 -15.93 -8.24 -30.62
CA SER A 351 -15.51 -9.17 -31.66
C SER A 351 -14.21 -9.89 -31.28
N SER A 352 -14.07 -11.16 -31.63
CA SER A 352 -12.81 -11.89 -31.47
C SER A 352 -11.64 -11.31 -32.28
N ASN A 353 -11.88 -10.44 -33.24
CA ASN A 353 -10.83 -9.70 -33.96
C ASN A 353 -10.17 -8.60 -33.12
N LYS A 354 -10.74 -8.24 -31.96
CA LYS A 354 -10.15 -7.21 -31.09
C LYS A 354 -8.92 -7.70 -30.34
N GLU A 355 -8.73 -9.01 -30.25
CA GLU A 355 -7.57 -9.66 -29.62
C GLU A 355 -7.29 -9.16 -28.20
N TRP A 356 -7.78 -9.89 -27.20
CA TRP A 356 -7.66 -9.51 -25.79
C TRP A 356 -7.40 -10.73 -24.92
N SER A 357 -7.13 -10.54 -23.62
CA SER A 357 -6.73 -11.65 -22.74
C SER A 357 -7.43 -11.61 -21.40
N ALA A 358 -7.73 -12.79 -20.87
CA ALA A 358 -8.11 -13.00 -19.48
C ALA A 358 -6.98 -13.69 -18.72
N VAL A 359 -6.74 -13.26 -17.49
CA VAL A 359 -5.66 -13.76 -16.63
C VAL A 359 -6.19 -14.10 -15.25
N TYR A 360 -5.78 -15.24 -14.70
CA TYR A 360 -6.07 -15.63 -13.31
C TYR A 360 -4.81 -15.60 -12.47
N LEU A 361 -4.80 -14.77 -11.42
CA LEU A 361 -3.68 -14.63 -10.51
C LEU A 361 -4.02 -15.13 -9.12
N LEU A 362 -3.03 -15.74 -8.48
CA LEU A 362 -2.95 -15.95 -7.05
C LEU A 362 -1.92 -14.97 -6.49
N PHE A 363 -2.23 -14.23 -5.44
CA PHE A 363 -1.27 -13.35 -4.79
C PHE A 363 -1.38 -13.40 -3.27
N ARG A 364 -0.27 -13.16 -2.58
CA ARG A 364 -0.21 -13.21 -1.12
C ARG A 364 -0.93 -11.99 -0.53
N LYS A 365 -1.78 -12.21 0.48
CA LYS A 365 -2.67 -11.21 1.11
C LYS A 365 -1.95 -9.90 1.46
N ASN A 366 -0.71 -10.00 1.91
CA ASN A 366 0.12 -8.89 2.38
C ASN A 366 1.35 -8.61 1.49
N ARG A 367 1.49 -9.29 0.34
CA ARG A 367 2.67 -9.13 -0.52
C ARG A 367 2.33 -9.33 -2.01
N LEU A 368 1.95 -8.25 -2.71
CA LEU A 368 1.56 -8.29 -4.14
C LEU A 368 2.70 -8.68 -5.09
N SER A 369 3.96 -8.56 -4.66
CA SER A 369 5.13 -9.06 -5.40
C SER A 369 5.11 -10.58 -5.46
N GLU A 370 4.63 -11.24 -4.39
CA GLU A 370 4.39 -12.68 -4.40
C GLU A 370 3.05 -12.99 -5.07
N LYS A 371 3.11 -13.05 -6.40
CA LYS A 371 2.01 -13.40 -7.27
C LYS A 371 2.39 -14.52 -8.21
N TYR A 372 1.40 -15.33 -8.57
CA TYR A 372 1.55 -16.49 -9.42
C TYR A 372 0.44 -16.47 -10.47
N LEU A 373 0.82 -16.67 -11.73
CA LEU A 373 -0.12 -16.88 -12.82
C LEU A 373 -0.70 -18.29 -12.73
N LEU A 374 -2.02 -18.42 -12.69
CA LEU A 374 -2.73 -19.69 -12.66
C LEU A 374 -3.23 -20.13 -14.04
N PHE A 375 -3.73 -19.18 -14.86
CA PHE A 375 -4.05 -19.42 -16.28
C PHE A 375 -4.03 -18.13 -17.09
N HIS A 376 -3.88 -18.28 -18.41
CA HIS A 376 -4.09 -17.26 -19.43
C HIS A 376 -5.03 -17.79 -20.53
N ASP A 377 -6.08 -17.03 -20.84
CA ASP A 377 -7.01 -17.30 -21.93
C ASP A 377 -6.96 -16.16 -22.94
N TYR A 378 -6.57 -16.47 -24.18
CA TYR A 378 -6.45 -15.52 -25.27
C TYR A 378 -7.71 -15.51 -26.12
N TYR A 379 -8.36 -14.36 -26.21
CA TYR A 379 -9.55 -14.17 -27.04
C TYR A 379 -9.11 -13.65 -28.41
N GLY A 380 -9.17 -14.50 -29.43
CA GLY A 380 -8.60 -14.21 -30.73
C GLY A 380 -9.15 -15.09 -31.85
N THR A 381 -8.59 -14.97 -33.04
CA THR A 381 -9.05 -15.71 -34.22
C THR A 381 -8.27 -16.99 -34.51
N ASP A 382 -7.34 -17.35 -33.63
CA ASP A 382 -6.38 -18.44 -33.86
C ASP A 382 -6.97 -19.85 -33.65
N CYS A 383 -8.27 -19.96 -33.39
CA CYS A 383 -9.00 -21.22 -33.40
C CYS A 383 -10.34 -21.11 -34.13
N LYS A 384 -11.07 -22.23 -34.23
CA LYS A 384 -12.38 -22.26 -34.90
C LYS A 384 -13.37 -21.33 -34.19
N LYS A 385 -14.11 -20.52 -34.94
CA LYS A 385 -15.20 -19.68 -34.41
C LYS A 385 -16.21 -20.48 -33.59
N GLY A 386 -16.61 -19.94 -32.45
CA GLY A 386 -17.50 -20.59 -31.49
C GLY A 386 -16.84 -21.75 -30.72
N ALA A 387 -15.50 -21.79 -30.67
CA ALA A 387 -14.76 -22.82 -29.97
C ALA A 387 -13.66 -22.24 -29.08
N MET A 388 -13.18 -23.11 -28.20
CA MET A 388 -12.01 -22.93 -27.36
C MET A 388 -11.08 -24.11 -27.62
N THR A 389 -9.79 -23.84 -27.75
CA THR A 389 -8.78 -24.89 -27.92
C THR A 389 -7.44 -24.47 -27.38
N ASP A 390 -6.48 -25.37 -27.49
CA ASP A 390 -5.10 -25.18 -27.12
C ASP A 390 -4.41 -24.26 -28.14
N TYR A 391 -3.88 -23.15 -27.64
CA TYR A 391 -3.09 -22.21 -28.39
C TYR A 391 -1.66 -22.72 -28.52
N THR A 392 -1.31 -23.12 -29.75
CA THR A 392 -0.04 -23.81 -30.06
C THR A 392 0.95 -22.95 -30.85
N ASN A 393 0.57 -21.75 -31.29
CA ASN A 393 1.33 -20.93 -32.26
C ASN A 393 1.63 -19.47 -31.84
N GLY A 394 1.58 -19.14 -30.54
CA GLY A 394 1.97 -17.79 -30.07
C GLY A 394 2.83 -17.84 -28.81
N LEU A 395 2.63 -16.90 -27.86
CA LEU A 395 3.35 -16.86 -26.57
C LEU A 395 3.24 -18.24 -25.90
N SER A 396 4.26 -19.08 -26.07
CA SER A 396 4.24 -20.46 -25.62
C SER A 396 4.68 -20.51 -24.17
N PHE A 397 3.84 -21.08 -23.31
CA PHE A 397 4.14 -21.30 -21.91
C PHE A 397 4.83 -22.65 -21.73
N ASN A 398 6.17 -22.65 -21.65
CA ASN A 398 6.98 -23.79 -21.21
C ASN A 398 6.68 -25.18 -21.85
N GLY A 399 6.17 -25.20 -23.08
CA GLY A 399 5.82 -26.44 -23.81
C GLY A 399 4.42 -27.00 -23.55
N GLU A 400 3.57 -26.32 -22.76
CA GLU A 400 2.12 -26.59 -22.64
C GLU A 400 1.32 -25.45 -23.30
N ALA A 401 0.13 -25.76 -23.81
CA ALA A 401 -0.67 -24.81 -24.58
C ALA A 401 -1.47 -23.84 -23.67
N ASN A 402 -1.49 -22.56 -24.03
CA ASN A 402 -2.45 -21.59 -23.48
C ASN A 402 -3.86 -21.88 -24.03
N ALA A 403 -4.92 -21.29 -23.48
CA ALA A 403 -6.22 -21.36 -24.14
C ALA A 403 -6.33 -20.26 -25.20
N VAL A 404 -6.92 -20.60 -26.35
CA VAL A 404 -7.45 -19.63 -27.31
C VAL A 404 -8.94 -19.82 -27.47
N THR A 405 -9.67 -18.73 -27.34
CA THR A 405 -11.12 -18.67 -27.41
C THR A 405 -11.55 -17.75 -28.55
N ASN A 406 -12.21 -18.30 -29.57
CA ASN A 406 -12.69 -17.52 -30.71
C ASN A 406 -14.21 -17.34 -30.64
N ILE A 407 -14.67 -16.33 -29.91
CA ILE A 407 -16.09 -16.02 -29.74
C ILE A 407 -16.35 -14.53 -29.97
N ASP A 408 -17.52 -14.19 -30.52
CA ASP A 408 -18.05 -12.82 -30.42
C ASP A 408 -19.03 -12.79 -29.26
N ILE A 409 -18.91 -11.81 -28.37
CA ILE A 409 -19.82 -11.63 -27.24
C ILE A 409 -20.72 -10.45 -27.56
N ALA A 410 -21.99 -10.71 -27.89
CA ALA A 410 -22.96 -9.67 -28.21
C ALA A 410 -23.21 -8.73 -27.02
N ALA A 411 -23.63 -7.50 -27.30
CA ALA A 411 -24.01 -6.54 -26.26
C ALA A 411 -25.13 -7.12 -25.37
N GLY A 412 -24.97 -7.05 -24.05
CA GLY A 412 -25.89 -7.62 -23.07
C GLY A 412 -25.91 -9.15 -23.00
N SER A 413 -24.95 -9.82 -23.65
CA SER A 413 -24.82 -11.28 -23.70
C SER A 413 -23.62 -11.76 -22.89
N SER A 414 -23.31 -13.06 -22.98
CA SER A 414 -22.19 -13.68 -22.26
C SER A 414 -21.41 -14.67 -23.10
N SER A 415 -20.20 -15.02 -22.64
CA SER A 415 -19.37 -16.05 -23.25
C SER A 415 -20.09 -17.40 -23.33
N ALA A 416 -20.92 -17.72 -22.32
CA ALA A 416 -21.71 -18.94 -22.33
C ALA A 416 -22.74 -18.95 -23.47
N GLU A 417 -23.44 -17.85 -23.71
CA GLU A 417 -24.37 -17.73 -24.84
C GLU A 417 -23.65 -17.85 -26.18
N ALA A 418 -22.49 -17.20 -26.33
CA ALA A 418 -21.64 -17.31 -27.51
C ALA A 418 -21.11 -18.75 -27.75
N LEU A 419 -21.04 -19.56 -26.69
CA LEU A 419 -20.64 -20.97 -26.72
C LEU A 419 -21.84 -21.94 -26.67
N ASN A 420 -23.04 -21.50 -27.05
CA ASN A 420 -24.27 -22.32 -27.06
C ASN A 420 -24.64 -22.91 -25.68
N GLY A 421 -24.50 -22.11 -24.63
CA GLY A 421 -24.78 -22.46 -23.24
C GLY A 421 -23.61 -23.15 -22.51
N ASN A 422 -22.53 -23.51 -23.20
CA ASN A 422 -21.38 -24.11 -22.54
C ASN A 422 -20.59 -23.06 -21.76
N LYS A 423 -20.11 -23.42 -20.57
CA LYS A 423 -19.30 -22.54 -19.73
C LYS A 423 -17.81 -22.69 -20.03
N LEU A 424 -17.04 -21.67 -19.66
CA LEU A 424 -15.58 -21.71 -19.69
C LEU A 424 -15.08 -22.48 -18.48
N VAL A 425 -14.25 -23.51 -18.72
CA VAL A 425 -13.73 -24.38 -17.66
C VAL A 425 -12.23 -24.55 -17.82
N PHE A 426 -11.49 -24.27 -16.75
CA PHE A 426 -10.04 -24.36 -16.69
C PHE A 426 -9.60 -25.23 -15.53
N GLU A 427 -8.61 -26.09 -15.80
CA GLU A 427 -8.00 -26.96 -14.81
C GLU A 427 -6.62 -26.42 -14.45
N TYR A 428 -6.36 -26.23 -13.16
CA TYR A 428 -5.09 -25.69 -12.67
C TYR A 428 -4.63 -26.42 -11.41
N SER A 429 -3.34 -26.27 -11.10
CA SER A 429 -2.76 -26.73 -9.84
C SER A 429 -2.13 -25.55 -9.13
N LEU A 430 -2.18 -25.54 -7.80
CA LEU A 430 -1.50 -24.50 -7.05
C LEU A 430 0.01 -24.54 -7.34
N PRO A 431 0.64 -23.38 -7.55
CA PRO A 431 2.04 -23.30 -7.90
C PRO A 431 2.93 -23.63 -6.70
N LEU A 432 4.22 -23.81 -6.97
CA LEU A 432 5.25 -23.87 -5.94
C LEU A 432 5.84 -22.48 -5.74
N ASP A 433 6.37 -22.20 -4.55
CA ASP A 433 7.12 -20.98 -4.29
C ASP A 433 8.43 -20.94 -5.12
N LYS A 434 9.13 -19.80 -5.06
CA LYS A 434 10.41 -19.60 -5.76
C LYS A 434 11.51 -20.62 -5.40
N ASN A 435 11.37 -21.32 -4.28
CA ASN A 435 12.31 -22.34 -3.81
C ASN A 435 11.83 -23.77 -4.14
N GLY A 436 10.70 -23.93 -4.84
CA GLY A 436 10.11 -25.21 -5.19
C GLY A 436 9.30 -25.87 -4.08
N ASN A 437 8.93 -25.13 -3.02
CA ASN A 437 8.10 -25.65 -1.94
C ASN A 437 6.61 -25.40 -2.19
N LYS A 438 5.77 -26.21 -1.56
CA LYS A 438 4.33 -25.99 -1.55
C LYS A 438 3.99 -24.71 -0.77
N LEU A 439 3.02 -23.96 -1.29
CA LEU A 439 2.58 -22.71 -0.69
C LEU A 439 1.93 -22.91 0.68
N ASN A 440 2.18 -21.94 1.57
CA ASN A 440 1.57 -21.83 2.89
C ASN A 440 1.30 -20.35 3.20
N GLY A 441 0.15 -20.05 3.82
CA GLY A 441 -0.22 -18.70 4.24
C GLY A 441 -1.58 -18.24 3.73
N GLU A 442 -1.79 -16.93 3.70
CA GLU A 442 -3.04 -16.32 3.27
C GLU A 442 -2.88 -15.65 1.90
N PHE A 443 -3.82 -15.92 1.00
CA PHE A 443 -3.77 -15.50 -0.39
C PHE A 443 -5.12 -15.00 -0.86
N TYR A 444 -5.11 -14.25 -1.94
CA TYR A 444 -6.29 -13.90 -2.71
C TYR A 444 -6.11 -14.35 -4.15
N MET A 445 -7.25 -14.56 -4.81
CA MET A 445 -7.33 -14.99 -6.19
C MET A 445 -8.10 -13.93 -6.97
N VAL A 446 -7.67 -13.60 -8.19
CA VAL A 446 -8.32 -12.60 -9.03
C VAL A 446 -8.30 -13.01 -10.49
N LEU A 447 -9.48 -13.11 -11.10
CA LEU A 447 -9.63 -13.18 -12.55
C LEU A 447 -9.76 -11.77 -13.08
N ILE A 448 -8.98 -11.45 -14.10
CA ILE A 448 -8.91 -10.15 -14.73
C ILE A 448 -9.32 -10.34 -16.19
N ALA A 449 -10.45 -9.76 -16.60
CA ALA A 449 -10.78 -9.60 -18.01
C ALA A 449 -9.99 -8.43 -18.61
N ASP A 450 -9.82 -8.46 -19.93
CA ASP A 450 -8.98 -7.50 -20.68
C ASP A 450 -7.64 -7.17 -19.98
N ALA A 451 -6.95 -8.21 -19.51
CA ALA A 451 -5.76 -8.08 -18.67
C ALA A 451 -4.58 -7.33 -19.32
N PHE A 452 -4.67 -7.03 -20.62
CA PHE A 452 -3.67 -6.29 -21.39
C PHE A 452 -4.18 -4.94 -21.92
N GLY A 453 -5.40 -4.50 -21.55
CA GLY A 453 -5.96 -3.20 -21.93
C GLY A 453 -6.19 -3.05 -23.44
N ASN A 454 -6.62 -4.12 -24.11
CA ASN A 454 -6.86 -4.11 -25.55
C ASN A 454 -8.28 -3.68 -25.92
N LEU A 455 -9.20 -3.69 -24.96
CA LEU A 455 -10.55 -3.19 -25.13
C LEU A 455 -10.64 -1.75 -24.61
N ASP A 456 -11.15 -0.86 -25.46
CA ASP A 456 -11.50 0.50 -25.03
C ASP A 456 -12.77 0.45 -24.15
N GLU A 457 -12.56 0.58 -22.83
CA GLU A 457 -13.55 0.45 -21.76
C GLU A 457 -13.51 1.68 -20.84
N SER A 458 -14.67 2.15 -20.39
CA SER A 458 -14.73 3.30 -19.47
C SER A 458 -14.83 2.92 -17.99
N ASP A 459 -15.20 1.66 -17.69
CA ASP A 459 -15.22 1.09 -16.34
C ASP A 459 -14.27 -0.12 -16.27
N GLU A 460 -12.98 0.12 -16.06
CA GLU A 460 -12.00 -0.98 -15.95
C GLU A 460 -12.06 -1.70 -14.59
N LYS A 461 -12.74 -1.13 -13.59
CA LYS A 461 -12.78 -1.70 -12.23
C LYS A 461 -13.60 -2.98 -12.17
N ASN A 462 -14.56 -3.15 -13.07
CA ASN A 462 -15.41 -4.33 -13.13
C ASN A 462 -14.76 -5.52 -13.87
N ASN A 463 -13.56 -5.32 -14.45
CA ASN A 463 -12.74 -6.37 -15.05
C ASN A 463 -12.17 -7.34 -14.00
N PHE A 464 -12.12 -6.93 -12.72
CA PHE A 464 -11.56 -7.70 -11.62
C PHE A 464 -12.63 -8.49 -10.85
N CYS A 465 -12.54 -9.82 -10.90
CA CYS A 465 -13.38 -10.72 -10.11
C CYS A 465 -12.51 -11.46 -9.08
N PHE A 466 -12.65 -11.11 -7.79
CA PHE A 466 -11.91 -11.78 -6.73
C PHE A 466 -12.62 -13.05 -6.27
N LEU A 467 -11.83 -14.11 -6.05
CA LEU A 467 -12.23 -15.26 -5.27
C LEU A 467 -11.56 -15.19 -3.90
N THR A 468 -12.38 -15.35 -2.87
CA THR A 468 -11.98 -15.25 -1.47
C THR A 468 -12.59 -16.39 -0.67
N GLY A 469 -12.18 -16.54 0.58
CA GLY A 469 -12.96 -17.27 1.59
C GLY A 469 -14.31 -16.59 1.86
N ALA A 470 -15.10 -17.19 2.75
CA ALA A 470 -16.40 -16.65 3.14
C ALA A 470 -16.30 -15.18 3.59
N ASN A 471 -17.30 -14.38 3.20
CA ASN A 471 -17.41 -12.96 3.52
C ASN A 471 -16.23 -12.09 3.07
N GLY A 472 -15.43 -12.48 2.09
CA GLY A 472 -14.28 -11.67 1.64
C GLY A 472 -12.96 -11.94 2.37
N ALA A 473 -12.91 -12.96 3.23
CA ALA A 473 -11.70 -13.36 3.94
C ALA A 473 -10.64 -13.94 2.99
N ALA A 474 -9.36 -13.86 3.35
CA ALA A 474 -8.30 -14.48 2.55
C ALA A 474 -8.43 -16.02 2.47
N LEU A 475 -7.96 -16.59 1.38
CA LEU A 475 -7.83 -18.03 1.20
C LEU A 475 -6.62 -18.53 1.99
N LYS A 476 -6.87 -19.45 2.92
CA LYS A 476 -5.82 -20.10 3.71
C LYS A 476 -5.28 -21.30 2.95
N ILE A 477 -4.01 -21.25 2.57
CA ILE A 477 -3.29 -22.35 1.93
C ILE A 477 -2.39 -23.03 2.97
N VAL A 478 -2.49 -24.35 3.07
CA VAL A 478 -1.65 -25.20 3.92
C VAL A 478 -1.18 -26.38 3.08
N ASP A 479 0.14 -26.58 3.03
CA ASP A 479 0.79 -27.64 2.24
C ASP A 479 0.30 -27.70 0.77
N GLY A 480 0.15 -26.53 0.16
CA GLY A 480 -0.30 -26.40 -1.24
C GLY A 480 -1.79 -26.70 -1.44
N GLU A 481 -2.60 -26.67 -0.38
CA GLU A 481 -4.04 -26.91 -0.44
C GLU A 481 -4.85 -25.78 0.20
N ILE A 482 -5.89 -25.32 -0.50
CA ILE A 482 -6.83 -24.30 -0.01
C ILE A 482 -7.78 -24.93 1.01
N GLN A 483 -7.81 -24.39 2.22
CA GLN A 483 -8.53 -24.95 3.35
C GLN A 483 -9.96 -24.41 3.51
N ASN A 484 -10.23 -23.21 2.98
CA ASN A 484 -11.44 -22.44 3.26
C ASN A 484 -12.12 -21.91 1.97
N MET A 485 -12.02 -22.65 0.87
CA MET A 485 -12.73 -22.30 -0.37
C MET A 485 -14.25 -22.31 -0.11
N PRO A 486 -14.99 -21.24 -0.45
CA PRO A 486 -16.43 -21.19 -0.21
C PRO A 486 -17.18 -22.17 -1.12
N SER A 487 -18.35 -22.60 -0.68
CA SER A 487 -19.28 -23.42 -1.47
C SER A 487 -20.14 -22.62 -2.44
N ASN A 488 -20.35 -21.33 -2.14
CA ASN A 488 -21.06 -20.37 -2.98
C ASN A 488 -20.14 -19.22 -3.32
N PHE A 489 -20.04 -18.90 -4.60
CA PHE A 489 -19.24 -17.78 -5.10
C PHE A 489 -20.16 -16.60 -5.30
N THR A 490 -20.06 -15.62 -4.41
CA THR A 490 -20.59 -14.28 -4.66
C THR A 490 -19.44 -13.43 -5.15
N GLU A 491 -19.66 -12.64 -6.20
CA GLU A 491 -18.70 -11.65 -6.65
C GLU A 491 -18.38 -10.70 -5.48
N ILE A 492 -17.14 -10.73 -5.00
CA ILE A 492 -16.68 -9.89 -3.91
C ILE A 492 -15.79 -8.82 -4.52
N ARG A 493 -16.30 -7.60 -4.60
CA ARG A 493 -15.56 -6.42 -5.08
C ARG A 493 -14.72 -5.76 -3.98
N SER A 494 -15.05 -6.05 -2.72
CA SER A 494 -14.36 -5.54 -1.55
C SER A 494 -13.81 -6.71 -0.74
N LEU A 495 -12.49 -6.89 -0.73
CA LEU A 495 -11.84 -7.85 0.16
C LEU A 495 -11.99 -7.36 1.60
N ASN A 496 -12.25 -8.27 2.54
CA ASN A 496 -12.32 -7.89 3.95
C ASN A 496 -10.95 -7.41 4.41
N ASN A 497 -10.91 -6.14 4.79
CA ASN A 497 -9.84 -5.64 5.62
C ASN A 497 -10.18 -6.05 7.05
N GLU A 498 -9.64 -7.18 7.52
CA GLU A 498 -9.50 -7.37 8.96
C GLU A 498 -8.78 -6.12 9.49
N LYS A 499 -9.11 -5.64 10.71
CA LYS A 499 -8.56 -4.42 11.34
C LYS A 499 -7.05 -4.49 11.65
N ASP A 500 -6.30 -5.17 10.80
CA ASP A 500 -4.87 -5.30 10.81
C ASP A 500 -4.32 -4.25 9.84
N LEU A 501 -3.55 -3.31 10.38
CA LEU A 501 -3.01 -2.13 9.68
C LEU A 501 -2.12 -2.49 8.47
N ASN A 502 -1.79 -3.77 8.28
CA ASN A 502 -0.90 -4.26 7.25
C ASN A 502 -1.60 -5.00 6.08
N ASN A 503 -2.92 -5.22 6.15
CA ASN A 503 -3.65 -5.92 5.09
C ASN A 503 -4.05 -4.98 3.94
N TYR A 504 -3.92 -5.42 2.68
CA TYR A 504 -4.49 -4.69 1.54
C TYR A 504 -6.00 -4.81 1.54
N SER A 505 -6.71 -3.69 1.45
CA SER A 505 -8.12 -3.72 1.06
C SER A 505 -8.24 -4.18 -0.39
N GLY A 506 -9.41 -4.72 -0.77
CA GLY A 506 -9.67 -5.10 -2.15
C GLY A 506 -9.49 -3.95 -3.14
N VAL A 507 -9.82 -2.74 -2.72
CA VAL A 507 -9.67 -1.52 -3.52
C VAL A 507 -8.21 -1.20 -3.79
N GLU A 508 -7.35 -1.31 -2.78
CA GLU A 508 -5.92 -1.05 -2.96
C GLU A 508 -5.29 -2.08 -3.88
N VAL A 509 -5.68 -3.36 -3.74
CA VAL A 509 -5.26 -4.40 -4.68
C VAL A 509 -5.73 -4.07 -6.10
N GLN A 510 -7.00 -3.73 -6.29
CA GLN A 510 -7.54 -3.34 -7.60
C GLN A 510 -6.77 -2.18 -8.22
N ASN A 511 -6.54 -1.11 -7.44
CA ASN A 511 -5.82 0.07 -7.92
C ASN A 511 -4.37 -0.26 -8.32
N VAL A 512 -3.70 -1.14 -7.58
CA VAL A 512 -2.34 -1.60 -7.92
C VAL A 512 -2.35 -2.47 -9.18
N LEU A 513 -3.27 -3.44 -9.27
CA LEU A 513 -3.37 -4.31 -10.44
C LEU A 513 -3.79 -3.55 -11.71
N GLN A 514 -4.65 -2.54 -11.58
CA GLN A 514 -4.99 -1.64 -12.68
C GLN A 514 -3.75 -0.90 -13.19
N LYS A 515 -2.93 -0.34 -12.30
CA LYS A 515 -1.67 0.30 -12.73
C LYS A 515 -0.69 -0.69 -13.35
N HIS A 516 -0.69 -1.96 -12.92
CA HIS A 516 0.09 -3.00 -13.59
C HIS A 516 -0.43 -3.30 -14.99
N LEU A 517 -1.75 -3.27 -15.20
CA LEU A 517 -2.39 -3.38 -16.51
C LEU A 517 -1.97 -2.19 -17.40
N ASP A 518 -2.13 -0.95 -16.93
CA ASP A 518 -1.79 0.27 -17.67
C ASP A 518 -0.32 0.31 -18.13
N LYS A 519 0.57 -0.33 -17.36
CA LYS A 519 2.02 -0.43 -17.63
C LYS A 519 2.42 -1.67 -18.44
N GLY A 520 1.48 -2.52 -18.83
CA GLY A 520 1.75 -3.79 -19.53
C GLY A 520 2.49 -4.83 -18.68
N LEU A 521 2.52 -4.68 -17.35
CA LEU A 521 3.23 -5.60 -16.45
C LEU A 521 2.54 -6.96 -16.35
N LEU A 522 1.21 -7.01 -16.51
CA LEU A 522 0.48 -8.28 -16.60
C LEU A 522 0.86 -9.05 -17.87
N GLN A 523 1.01 -8.36 -19.00
CA GLN A 523 1.51 -8.95 -20.25
C GLN A 523 2.95 -9.46 -20.09
N LYS A 524 3.80 -8.67 -19.43
CA LYS A 524 5.18 -9.08 -19.10
C LYS A 524 5.17 -10.33 -18.21
N LEU A 525 4.34 -10.39 -17.17
CA LEU A 525 4.20 -11.56 -16.29
C LEU A 525 3.81 -12.82 -17.08
N VAL A 526 2.84 -12.72 -18.01
CA VAL A 526 2.48 -13.84 -18.89
C VAL A 526 3.64 -14.26 -19.78
N SER A 527 4.40 -13.31 -20.33
CA SER A 527 5.56 -13.62 -21.19
C SER A 527 6.78 -14.19 -20.45
N GLN A 528 6.92 -13.91 -19.15
CA GLN A 528 8.10 -14.27 -18.34
C GLN A 528 7.86 -15.42 -17.35
N SER A 529 6.61 -15.75 -17.05
CA SER A 529 6.27 -16.75 -16.04
C SER A 529 6.68 -18.16 -16.49
N GLY A 530 7.80 -18.65 -15.97
CA GLY A 530 8.27 -20.03 -16.09
C GLY A 530 7.53 -21.00 -15.17
N LEU A 531 6.22 -20.82 -14.95
CA LEU A 531 5.47 -21.68 -14.03
C LEU A 531 5.24 -23.07 -14.65
N ARG A 532 5.06 -24.07 -13.78
CA ARG A 532 4.48 -25.36 -14.15
C ARG A 532 2.98 -25.28 -13.89
N ASN A 533 2.19 -25.93 -14.75
CA ASN A 533 0.76 -26.26 -14.63
C ASN A 533 -0.10 -25.55 -15.68
N GLY A 534 -0.20 -26.12 -16.89
CA GLY A 534 -1.28 -25.87 -17.84
C GLY A 534 -1.94 -27.18 -18.27
N TYR A 535 -3.21 -27.38 -17.93
CA TYR A 535 -4.03 -28.41 -18.58
C TYR A 535 -5.23 -27.77 -19.28
N VAL A 536 -5.54 -28.34 -20.44
CA VAL A 536 -6.58 -28.03 -21.44
C VAL A 536 -7.84 -27.35 -20.89
N ALA A 537 -8.17 -26.19 -21.44
CA ALA A 537 -9.47 -25.54 -21.26
C ALA A 537 -10.56 -26.26 -22.08
N LYS A 538 -11.74 -26.46 -21.50
CA LYS A 538 -12.81 -27.25 -22.11
C LYS A 538 -14.16 -26.55 -21.98
N SER A 539 -14.93 -26.55 -23.06
CA SER A 539 -16.37 -26.28 -22.98
C SER A 539 -17.08 -27.48 -22.37
N VAL A 540 -17.87 -27.29 -21.31
CA VAL A 540 -18.67 -28.36 -20.69
C VAL A 540 -20.17 -28.03 -20.83
N LYS A 541 -20.95 -29.05 -21.20
CA LYS A 541 -22.41 -29.01 -21.46
C LYS A 541 -23.25 -28.75 -20.22
#